data_AF-A0A8T3XCE2-F1
#
_entry.id   AF-A0A8T3XCE2-F1
#
_cell.length_a   1.000
_cell.length_b   1.000
_cell.length_c   1.000
_cell.angle_alpha   90.00
_cell.angle_beta   90.00
_cell.angle_gamma   90.00
#
_symmetry.space_group_name_H-M   'P 1'
#
loop_
_entity.id
_entity.type
_entity.pdbx_description
1 polymer ?
#
loop_
_entity_poly.entity_id
_entity_poly.type
_entity_poly.pdbx_seq_one_letter_code
_entity_poly.pdbx_strand_id
1 'polypeptide(L)' 'MAEEVQTGGVMSFRYDSSNNTKLSESQKSEIEEAYKQAEERKKRERRNKIIKWGIFIIALLLIMLLLISKL' A
#
# COMPACT_ATOMS: atom_id res chain seq x y z
N MET A 1 -16.65 3.77 32.36
CA MET A 1 -15.43 3.55 33.17
C MET A 1 -14.27 3.92 32.27
N ALA A 2 -13.57 5.02 32.54
CA ALA A 2 -12.48 5.51 31.70
C ALA A 2 -11.18 4.79 32.09
N GLU A 3 -10.46 4.24 31.11
CA GLU A 3 -9.14 3.65 31.32
C GLU A 3 -8.09 4.77 31.39
N GLU A 4 -7.45 4.90 32.55
CA GLU A 4 -6.39 5.88 32.79
C GLU A 4 -5.04 5.18 32.60
N VAL A 5 -4.41 5.42 31.45
CA VAL A 5 -3.10 4.84 31.12
C VAL A 5 -2.00 5.83 31.51
N GLN A 6 -1.19 5.45 32.49
CA GLN A 6 -0.14 6.30 33.04
C GLN A 6 1.11 6.24 32.16
N THR A 7 1.21 7.13 31.16
CA THR A 7 2.47 7.34 30.43
C THR A 7 3.36 8.23 31.27
N GLY A 8 4.51 7.71 31.69
CA GLY A 8 5.41 8.34 32.67
C GLY A 8 5.59 9.84 32.48
N GLY A 9 4.94 10.62 33.33
CA GLY A 9 5.40 11.94 33.78
C GLY A 9 4.98 13.21 33.03
N VAL A 10 4.26 13.18 31.89
CA VAL A 10 3.96 14.47 31.19
C VAL A 10 2.53 14.65 30.67
N MET A 11 1.71 13.61 30.49
CA MET A 11 0.33 13.85 30.03
C MET A 11 -0.60 12.66 30.31
N SER A 12 -1.62 12.87 31.15
CA SER A 12 -2.70 11.90 31.38
C SER A 12 -3.76 12.06 30.29
N PHE A 13 -3.94 11.06 29.44
CA PHE A 13 -5.00 11.04 28.43
C PHE A 13 -6.26 10.43 29.03
N ARG A 14 -7.31 11.25 29.19
CA ARG A 14 -8.66 10.75 29.51
C ARG A 14 -9.39 10.46 28.20
N TYR A 15 -9.56 9.19 27.88
CA TYR A 15 -10.43 8.76 26.80
C TYR A 15 -11.87 8.68 27.33
N ASP A 16 -12.69 9.68 27.00
CA ASP A 16 -14.13 9.57 27.22
C ASP A 16 -14.70 8.47 26.33
N SER A 17 -15.14 7.38 26.94
CA SER A 17 -15.73 6.22 26.23
C SER A 17 -17.05 6.55 25.51
N SER A 18 -17.55 7.78 25.66
CA SER A 18 -18.77 8.27 25.02
C SER A 18 -18.53 8.99 23.69
N ASN A 19 -17.28 9.28 23.32
CA ASN A 19 -16.98 9.86 22.02
C ASN A 19 -17.09 8.76 20.96
N ASN A 20 -18.32 8.59 20.46
CA ASN A 20 -18.60 7.98 19.18
C ASN A 20 -17.96 8.89 18.12
N THR A 21 -16.66 8.75 17.88
CA THR A 21 -15.92 9.40 16.78
C THR A 21 -16.36 8.75 15.48
N LYS A 22 -17.66 8.80 15.19
CA LYS A 22 -18.22 8.40 13.92
C LYS A 22 -17.66 9.38 12.91
N LEU A 23 -16.89 8.85 11.97
CA LEU A 23 -16.40 9.60 10.83
C LEU A 23 -17.57 10.34 10.20
N SER A 24 -17.42 11.65 10.01
CA SER A 24 -18.38 12.41 9.23
C SER A 24 -18.45 11.81 7.81
N GLU A 25 -19.57 12.00 7.13
CA GLU A 25 -19.72 11.52 5.74
C GLU A 25 -18.59 12.04 4.83
N SER A 26 -18.10 13.26 5.06
CA SER A 26 -16.94 13.83 4.34
C SER A 26 -15.63 13.07 4.61
N GLN A 27 -15.38 12.68 5.86
CA GLN A 27 -14.18 11.90 6.20
C GLN A 27 -14.24 10.50 5.60
N LYS A 28 -15.43 9.89 5.52
CA LYS A 28 -15.62 8.60 4.85
C LYS A 28 -15.33 8.69 3.36
N SER A 29 -15.80 9.74 2.67
CA SER A 29 -15.54 9.92 1.24
C SER A 29 -14.05 10.15 0.96
N GLU A 30 -13.36 10.94 1.78
CA GLU A 30 -11.91 11.16 1.65
C GLU A 30 -11.11 9.86 1.81
N ILE A 31 -11.50 9.03 2.78
CA ILE A 31 -10.89 7.71 2.99
C ILE A 31 -11.13 6.82 1.77
N GLU A 32 -12.35 6.78 1.24
CA GLU A 32 -12.69 5.97 0.07
C GLU A 32 -11.89 6.39 -1.17
N GLU A 33 -11.73 7.69 -1.40
CA GLU A 33 -10.91 8.23 -2.49
C GLU A 33 -9.43 7.85 -2.32
N ALA A 34 -8.89 7.94 -1.11
CA ALA A 34 -7.53 7.51 -0.82
C ALA A 34 -7.32 6.01 -1.10
N TYR A 35 -8.29 5.17 -0.73
CA TYR A 35 -8.25 3.73 -1.04
C TYR A 35 -8.31 3.47 -2.55
N LYS A 36 -9.17 4.18 -3.29
CA LYS A 36 -9.24 4.08 -4.77
C LYS A 36 -7.91 4.46 -5.41
N GLN A 37 -7.30 5.56 -4.99
CA GLN A 37 -5.98 5.98 -5.50
C GLN A 37 -4.89 4.94 -5.21
N ALA A 38 -4.90 4.34 -4.02
CA ALA A 38 -3.94 3.29 -3.66
C ALA A 38 -4.14 2.02 -4.50
N GLU A 39 -5.39 1.63 -4.76
CA GLU A 39 -5.71 0.47 -5.58
C GLU A 39 -5.27 0.69 -7.05
N GLU A 40 -5.49 1.88 -7.59
CA GLU A 40 -5.01 2.24 -8.93
C GLU A 40 -3.49 2.16 -9.04
N ARG A 41 -2.75 2.67 -8.05
CA ARG A 41 -1.28 2.57 -8.01
C ARG A 41 -0.83 1.12 -8.00
N LYS A 42 -1.43 0.28 -7.16
CA LYS A 42 -1.15 -1.17 -7.11
C LYS A 42 -1.41 -1.85 -8.46
N LYS A 43 -2.51 -1.50 -9.16
CA LYS A 43 -2.82 -2.05 -10.49
C LYS A 43 -1.77 -1.66 -11.52
N ARG A 44 -1.33 -0.39 -11.54
CA ARG A 44 -0.27 0.09 -12.45
C ARG A 44 1.07 -0.59 -12.17
N GLU A 45 1.45 -0.72 -10.91
CA GLU A 45 2.71 -1.38 -10.51
C GLU A 45 2.75 -2.86 -10.91
N ARG A 46 1.64 -3.60 -10.73
CA ARG A 46 1.54 -5.00 -11.16
C ARG A 46 1.75 -5.15 -12.66
N ARG A 47 1.09 -4.31 -13.47
CA ARG A 47 1.25 -4.31 -14.94
C ARG A 47 2.69 -4.03 -15.34
N ASN A 48 3.30 -3.01 -14.76
CA ASN A 48 4.69 -2.65 -15.06
C ASN A 48 5.67 -3.75 -14.63
N LYS A 49 5.42 -4.43 -13.50
CA LYS A 49 6.23 -5.56 -13.05
C LYS A 49 6.17 -6.73 -14.03
N ILE A 50 4.97 -7.06 -14.54
CA ILE A 50 4.80 -8.12 -15.55
C ILE A 50 5.53 -7.76 -16.85
N ILE A 51 5.38 -6.53 -17.34
CA ILE A 51 6.07 -6.06 -18.56
C ILE A 51 7.59 -6.15 -18.38
N LYS A 52 8.12 -5.65 -17.25
CA LYS A 52 9.56 -5.73 -16.95
C LYS A 52 10.06 -7.17 -16.92
N TRP A 53 9.32 -8.08 -16.30
CA TRP A 53 9.67 -9.52 -16.28
C TRP A 53 9.60 -10.15 -17.67
N GLY A 54 8.59 -9.80 -18.48
CA GLY A 54 8.47 -10.27 -19.86
C GLY A 54 9.67 -9.84 -20.71
N ILE A 55 10.06 -8.56 -20.64
CA ILE A 55 11.25 -8.03 -21.33
C ILE A 55 12.52 -8.77 -20.88
N PHE A 56 12.66 -8.99 -19.57
CA PHE A 56 13.81 -9.71 -19.01
C PHE A 56 13.91 -11.15 -19.54
N ILE A 57 12.80 -11.88 -19.59
CA ILE A 57 12.76 -13.25 -20.12
C ILE A 57 13.12 -13.26 -21.61
N ILE A 58 12.57 -12.33 -22.41
CA ILE A 58 12.89 -12.22 -23.85
C ILE A 58 14.38 -11.95 -24.05
N ALA A 59 14.96 -11.03 -23.26
CA ALA A 59 16.38 -10.72 -23.33
C ALA A 59 17.26 -11.96 -23.00
N LEU A 60 16.90 -12.73 -21.97
CA LEU A 60 17.57 -13.98 -21.63
C LEU A 60 17.51 -15.00 -22.76
N LEU A 61 16.34 -15.18 -23.38
CA LEU A 61 16.17 -16.10 -24.51
C LEU A 61 17.03 -15.69 -25.70
N LEU A 62 17.10 -14.40 -26.04
CA LEU A 62 17.94 -13.89 -27.12
C LEU A 62 19.43 -14.15 -26.85
N ILE A 63 19.90 -13.93 -25.62
CA ILE A 63 21.28 -14.23 -25.23
C ILE A 63 21.57 -15.72 -25.38
N MET A 64 20.65 -16.57 -24.92
CA MET A 64 20.82 -18.02 -25.00
C MET A 64 20.86 -18.50 -26.46
N LEU A 65 20.02 -17.92 -27.33
CA LEU A 65 19.95 -18.23 -28.75
C LEU A 65 21.23 -17.80 -29.48
N LEU A 66 21.77 -16.62 -29.13
CA LEU A 66 23.06 -16.15 -29.65
C LEU A 66 24.22 -17.09 -29.25
N LEU A 67 24.23 -17.58 -28.01
CA LEU A 67 25.23 -18.53 -27.54
C LEU A 67 25.14 -19.86 -28.29
N ILE A 68 23.94 -20.37 -28.54
CA ILE A 68 23.72 -21.59 -29.35
C ILE A 68 24.17 -21.38 -30.80
N SER A 69 23.87 -20.22 -31.40
CA SER A 69 24.23 -19.96 -32.81
C SER A 69 25.73 -19.76 -33.05
N LYS A 70 26.50 -19.48 -32.00
CA LYS A 70 27.96 -19.30 -32.06
C LYS A 70 28.74 -20.55 -31.67
N LEU A 71 28.06 -21.56 -31.12
CA LEU A 71 28.62 -22.87 -30.81
C LEU A 71 28.53 -23.77 -32.04
#